data_AF-A0A963IMN6-F1
#
_entry.id   AF-A0A963IMN6-F1
#
_cell.length_a   1.000
_cell.length_b   1.000
_cell.length_c   1.000
_cell.angle_alpha   90.00
_cell.angle_beta   90.00
_cell.angle_gamma   90.00
#
_symmetry.space_group_name_H-M   'P 1'
#
loop_
_entity.id
_entity.type
_entity.pdbx_description
1 polymer ?
#
loop_
_entity_poly.entity_id
_entity_poly.type
_entity_poly.pdbx_seq_one_letter_code
_entity_poly.pdbx_strand_id
1 'polypeptide(L)'
;MPSRLITTWSEHDSAVQEILDLSPSTLQVFDEDLSPLKLENPERIAALNRLLAFGQEGRQLTIVVQKTDFVRQYSPQLLKLLRVYSPTLRIIHAPPHLDALKDSLLIADGRHALVRFHRDHARSRLIIDESQECKPYLKRFEEILGEGGDPISAITLGL
;
A
#
# COMPACT_ATOMS: atom_id res chain seq x y z
N MET A 1 18.57 9.12 8.42
CA MET A 1 18.86 8.18 9.53
C MET A 1 18.97 6.78 8.95
N PRO A 2 19.79 5.86 9.50
CA PRO A 2 19.84 4.50 8.97
C PRO A 2 18.48 3.81 9.11
N SER A 3 18.14 2.96 8.14
CA SER A 3 16.92 2.17 8.20
C SER A 3 16.84 1.27 9.44
N ARG A 4 15.63 1.09 9.94
CA ARG A 4 15.33 0.31 11.15
C ARG A 4 14.81 -1.07 10.78
N LEU A 5 15.36 -2.11 11.39
CA LEU A 5 14.83 -3.47 11.27
C LEU A 5 13.66 -3.65 12.25
N ILE A 6 12.55 -4.17 11.73
CA ILE A 6 11.36 -4.58 12.46
C ILE A 6 11.35 -6.10 12.53
N THR A 7 10.99 -6.67 13.68
CA THR A 7 11.01 -8.13 13.89
C THR A 7 9.69 -8.69 14.43
N THR A 8 8.81 -7.84 14.91
CA THR A 8 7.51 -8.23 15.47
C THR A 8 6.33 -7.62 14.70
N TRP A 9 5.17 -8.29 14.74
CA TRP A 9 3.97 -7.79 14.09
C TRP A 9 3.47 -6.48 14.69
N SER A 10 3.65 -6.28 16.01
CA SER A 10 3.30 -5.01 16.65
C SER A 10 4.16 -3.87 16.11
N GLU A 11 5.46 -4.08 15.94
CA GLU A 11 6.35 -3.06 15.36
C GLU A 11 6.03 -2.78 13.90
N HIS A 12 5.66 -3.81 13.13
CA HIS A 12 5.20 -3.65 11.74
C HIS A 12 3.93 -2.80 11.69
N ASP A 13 2.95 -3.08 12.56
CA ASP A 13 1.70 -2.32 12.67
C ASP A 13 1.98 -0.85 13.04
N SER A 14 2.85 -0.61 14.02
CA SER A 14 3.27 0.76 14.38
C SER A 14 3.96 1.47 13.23
N ALA A 15 4.78 0.78 12.44
CA ALA A 15 5.49 1.38 11.31
C ALA A 15 4.57 1.75 10.14
N VAL A 16 3.49 0.99 9.90
CA VAL A 16 2.45 1.39 8.95
C VAL A 16 1.83 2.70 9.38
N GLN A 17 1.49 2.84 10.67
CA GLN A 17 0.92 4.07 11.21
C GLN A 17 1.92 5.24 11.12
N GLU A 18 3.18 5.00 11.48
CA GLU A 18 4.27 5.99 11.40
C GLU A 18 4.40 6.58 9.98
N ILE A 19 4.34 5.74 8.93
CA ILE A 19 4.37 6.22 7.54
C ILE A 19 3.14 7.07 7.20
N LEU A 20 1.95 6.66 7.63
CA LEU A 20 0.71 7.38 7.33
C LEU A 20 0.61 8.72 8.08
N ASP A 21 1.19 8.81 9.28
CA ASP A 21 1.22 10.03 10.09
C ASP A 21 2.10 11.12 9.49
N LEU A 22 3.09 10.75 8.68
CA LEU A 22 3.89 11.68 7.86
C LEU A 22 3.07 12.40 6.78
N SER A 23 1.78 12.04 6.63
CA SER A 23 0.82 12.68 5.72
C SER A 23 1.33 12.74 4.28
N PRO A 24 1.67 11.58 3.68
CA PRO A 24 2.28 11.56 2.36
C PRO A 24 1.33 12.06 1.28
N SER A 25 1.90 12.59 0.20
CA SER A 25 1.13 12.98 -0.99
C SER A 25 0.93 11.80 -1.92
N THR A 26 1.90 10.89 -1.99
CA THR A 26 1.86 9.68 -2.81
C THR A 26 2.09 8.44 -1.95
N LEU A 27 1.36 7.37 -2.27
CA LEU A 27 1.47 6.09 -1.58
C LEU A 27 1.37 4.97 -2.61
N GLN A 28 2.40 4.11 -2.65
CA GLN A 28 2.47 2.92 -3.49
C GLN A 28 2.51 1.68 -2.60
N VAL A 29 1.60 0.74 -2.85
CA VAL A 29 1.43 -0.46 -2.04
C VAL A 29 1.45 -1.70 -2.91
N PHE A 30 2.34 -2.64 -2.61
CA PHE A 30 2.29 -4.01 -3.13
C PHE A 30 2.20 -4.97 -1.95
N ASP A 31 1.19 -5.85 -1.91
CA ASP A 31 1.03 -6.85 -0.85
C ASP A 31 0.27 -8.07 -1.38
N GLU A 32 0.23 -9.16 -0.61
CA GLU A 32 -0.57 -10.33 -0.99
C GLU A 32 -2.06 -9.97 -1.05
N ASP A 33 -2.61 -9.40 0.03
CA ASP A 33 -4.06 -9.17 0.16
C ASP A 33 -4.43 -7.93 0.99
N LEU A 34 -3.44 -7.19 1.51
CA LEU A 34 -3.55 -6.03 2.41
C LEU A 34 -3.97 -6.35 3.85
N SER A 35 -4.24 -7.61 4.20
CA SER A 35 -4.69 -7.98 5.54
C SER A 35 -3.72 -7.50 6.65
N PRO A 36 -2.38 -7.54 6.49
CA PRO A 36 -1.47 -7.13 7.55
C PRO A 36 -1.40 -5.61 7.73
N LEU A 37 -1.78 -4.85 6.70
CA LEU A 37 -1.80 -3.39 6.74
C LEU A 37 -3.03 -2.82 7.45
N LYS A 38 -4.02 -3.64 7.82
CA LYS A 38 -5.24 -3.27 8.58
C LYS A 38 -5.81 -1.89 8.20
N LEU A 39 -5.90 -1.61 6.90
CA LEU A 39 -6.21 -0.26 6.40
C LEU A 39 -7.60 0.24 6.84
N GLU A 40 -8.51 -0.67 7.19
CA GLU A 40 -9.84 -0.37 7.72
C GLU A 40 -9.84 0.25 9.14
N ASN A 41 -8.69 0.29 9.83
CA ASN A 41 -8.58 1.04 11.07
C ASN A 41 -9.00 2.51 10.82
N PRO A 42 -9.89 3.10 11.66
CA PRO A 42 -10.34 4.48 11.50
C PRO A 42 -9.22 5.52 11.32
N GLU A 43 -8.10 5.37 12.04
CA GLU A 43 -6.96 6.29 11.92
C GLU A 43 -6.29 6.22 10.55
N ARG A 44 -6.16 5.00 10.01
CA ARG A 44 -5.59 4.75 8.68
C ARG A 44 -6.53 5.24 7.59
N ILE A 45 -7.83 4.96 7.69
CA ILE A 45 -8.83 5.51 6.78
C ILE A 45 -8.82 7.04 6.81
N ALA A 46 -8.69 7.67 7.98
CA ALA A 46 -8.57 9.12 8.08
C ALA A 46 -7.30 9.63 7.38
N ALA A 47 -6.16 8.95 7.52
CA ALA A 47 -4.93 9.30 6.82
C ALA A 47 -5.06 9.15 5.29
N LEU A 48 -5.67 8.06 4.81
CA LEU A 48 -5.92 7.87 3.38
C LEU A 48 -6.89 8.92 2.81
N ASN A 49 -7.93 9.31 3.56
CA ASN A 49 -8.79 10.43 3.17
C ASN A 49 -7.99 11.74 3.07
N ARG A 50 -7.09 12.02 4.03
CA ARG A 50 -6.24 13.23 3.97
C ARG A 50 -5.31 13.21 2.77
N LEU A 51 -4.73 12.06 2.43
CA LEU A 51 -3.91 11.88 1.23
C LEU A 51 -4.72 12.14 -0.04
N LEU A 52 -5.96 11.65 -0.11
CA LEU A 52 -6.80 11.73 -1.32
C LEU A 52 -7.65 13.00 -1.42
N ALA A 53 -7.74 13.81 -0.35
CA ALA A 53 -8.55 15.02 -0.32
C ALA A 53 -8.18 15.98 -1.46
N PHE A 54 -9.22 16.58 -2.06
CA PHE A 54 -9.13 17.44 -3.24
C PHE A 54 -8.31 18.72 -3.00
N GLY A 55 -7.72 19.26 -4.07
CA GLY A 55 -7.12 20.60 -4.09
C GLY A 55 -5.59 20.66 -4.02
N GLN A 56 -4.90 19.53 -4.16
CA GLN A 56 -3.43 19.48 -4.18
C GLN A 56 -2.98 18.56 -5.33
N GLU A 57 -2.15 19.08 -6.23
CA GLU A 57 -1.62 18.34 -7.38
C GLU A 57 -0.64 17.25 -6.93
N GLY A 58 -0.54 16.17 -7.72
CA GLY A 58 0.43 15.09 -7.48
C GLY A 58 0.03 14.06 -6.43
N ARG A 59 -1.21 14.11 -5.89
CA ARG A 59 -1.69 13.11 -4.93
C ARG A 59 -2.13 11.82 -5.58
N GLN A 60 -1.61 10.70 -5.11
CA GLN A 60 -1.91 9.39 -5.70
C GLN A 60 -1.76 8.24 -4.70
N LEU A 61 -2.73 7.34 -4.66
CA LEU A 61 -2.64 6.04 -4.00
C LEU A 61 -2.78 4.94 -5.04
N THR A 62 -1.72 4.15 -5.22
CA THR A 62 -1.74 2.99 -6.12
C THR A 62 -1.47 1.73 -5.31
N ILE A 63 -2.41 0.80 -5.35
CA ILE A 63 -2.34 -0.47 -4.65
C ILE A 63 -2.36 -1.59 -5.68
N VAL A 64 -1.41 -2.51 -5.58
CA VAL A 64 -1.36 -3.77 -6.33
C VAL A 64 -1.46 -4.92 -5.33
N VAL A 65 -2.41 -5.83 -5.52
CA VAL A 65 -2.64 -6.99 -4.65
C VAL A 65 -2.59 -8.28 -5.45
N GLN A 66 -2.01 -9.34 -4.89
CA GLN A 66 -2.03 -10.67 -5.51
C GLN A 66 -3.40 -11.33 -5.39
N LYS A 67 -4.11 -11.10 -4.28
CA LYS A 67 -5.42 -11.68 -3.99
C LYS A 67 -6.41 -10.58 -3.68
N THR A 68 -7.59 -10.67 -4.31
CA THR A 68 -8.62 -9.63 -4.16
C THR A 68 -9.67 -9.93 -3.08
N ASP A 69 -9.74 -11.18 -2.61
CA ASP A 69 -10.82 -11.64 -1.72
C ASP A 69 -10.89 -10.83 -0.43
N PHE A 70 -9.74 -10.58 0.21
CA PHE A 70 -9.71 -9.79 1.44
C PHE A 70 -10.21 -8.36 1.21
N VAL A 71 -9.76 -7.72 0.13
CA VAL A 71 -10.19 -6.36 -0.24
C VAL A 71 -11.70 -6.30 -0.48
N ARG A 72 -12.25 -7.30 -1.17
CA ARG A 72 -13.68 -7.36 -1.52
C ARG A 72 -14.57 -7.65 -0.30
N GLN A 73 -14.12 -8.52 0.59
CA GLN A 73 -14.93 -9.01 1.71
C GLN A 73 -14.76 -8.19 2.98
N TYR A 74 -13.55 -7.70 3.25
CA TYR A 74 -13.19 -7.12 4.55
C TYR A 74 -12.72 -5.68 4.48
N SER A 75 -12.66 -5.04 3.30
CA SER A 75 -12.21 -3.64 3.15
C SER A 75 -13.28 -2.68 2.59
N PRO A 76 -14.48 -2.58 3.21
CA PRO A 76 -15.57 -1.75 2.70
C PRO A 76 -15.26 -0.24 2.71
N GLN A 77 -14.49 0.27 3.68
CA GLN A 77 -14.13 1.69 3.70
C GLN A 77 -13.10 2.01 2.63
N LEU A 78 -12.13 1.12 2.40
CA LEU A 78 -11.18 1.27 1.29
C LEU A 78 -11.89 1.27 -0.07
N LEU A 79 -12.86 0.38 -0.28
CA LEU A 79 -13.68 0.37 -1.51
C LEU A 79 -14.53 1.64 -1.65
N LYS A 80 -15.04 2.18 -0.54
CA LYS A 80 -15.72 3.49 -0.53
C LYS A 80 -14.79 4.61 -0.95
N LEU A 81 -13.54 4.63 -0.45
CA LEU A 81 -12.53 5.59 -0.90
C LEU A 81 -12.26 5.47 -2.40
N LEU A 82 -12.10 4.24 -2.90
CA LEU A 82 -11.88 3.98 -4.32
C LEU A 82 -13.01 4.54 -5.19
N ARG A 83 -14.27 4.42 -4.75
CA ARG A 83 -15.43 5.00 -5.44
C ARG A 83 -15.40 6.53 -5.46
N VAL A 84 -14.99 7.17 -4.36
CA VAL A 84 -15.02 8.63 -4.20
C VAL A 84 -13.84 9.31 -4.90
N TYR A 85 -12.67 8.69 -4.85
CA TYR A 85 -11.40 9.30 -5.26
C TYR A 85 -10.82 8.69 -6.54
N SER A 86 -11.62 8.04 -7.38
CA SER A 86 -11.18 7.73 -8.75
C SER A 86 -11.00 9.05 -9.53
N PRO A 87 -9.85 9.34 -10.17
CA PRO A 87 -8.77 8.42 -10.56
C PRO A 87 -7.51 8.41 -9.65
N THR A 88 -7.47 9.22 -8.58
CA THR A 88 -6.27 9.35 -7.71
C THR A 88 -6.03 8.13 -6.83
N LEU A 89 -7.06 7.30 -6.59
CA LEU A 89 -6.96 5.98 -5.98
C LEU A 89 -7.18 4.87 -7.02
N ARG A 90 -6.23 3.95 -7.12
CA ARG A 90 -6.32 2.73 -7.94
C ARG A 90 -5.97 1.49 -7.11
N ILE A 91 -6.76 0.43 -7.28
CA ILE A 91 -6.45 -0.90 -6.75
C ILE A 91 -6.43 -1.88 -7.92
N ILE A 92 -5.36 -2.66 -8.05
CA ILE A 92 -5.08 -3.53 -9.20
C ILE A 92 -4.84 -4.95 -8.69
N HIS A 93 -5.50 -5.92 -9.30
CA HIS A 93 -5.21 -7.34 -9.13
C HIS A 93 -4.00 -7.70 -9.99
N ALA A 94 -2.92 -8.13 -9.35
CA ALA A 94 -1.70 -8.52 -10.02
C ALA A 94 -1.93 -9.75 -10.92
N PRO A 95 -1.18 -9.88 -12.03
CA PRO A 95 -1.24 -11.07 -12.86
C PRO A 95 -0.65 -12.29 -12.12
N PRO A 96 -1.13 -13.53 -12.41
CA PRO A 96 -0.78 -14.73 -11.62
C PRO A 96 0.71 -15.07 -11.54
N HIS A 97 1.54 -14.64 -12.51
CA HIS A 97 2.98 -14.88 -12.46
C HIS A 97 3.68 -14.12 -11.32
N LEU A 98 3.03 -13.13 -10.71
CA LEU A 98 3.52 -12.40 -9.55
C LEU A 98 3.16 -13.06 -8.21
N ASP A 99 2.35 -14.12 -8.17
CA ASP A 99 1.94 -14.81 -6.93
C ASP A 99 3.12 -15.38 -6.13
N ALA A 100 4.22 -15.67 -6.82
CA ALA A 100 5.45 -16.18 -6.22
C ALA A 100 6.20 -15.13 -5.38
N LEU A 101 5.92 -13.84 -5.55
CA LEU A 101 6.56 -12.77 -4.78
C LEU A 101 6.06 -12.80 -3.34
N LYS A 102 6.96 -12.98 -2.37
CA LYS A 102 6.55 -13.19 -0.96
C LYS A 102 6.67 -11.96 -0.09
N ASP A 103 7.30 -10.92 -0.59
CA ASP A 103 7.54 -9.67 0.11
C ASP A 103 6.40 -8.67 -0.13
N SER A 104 6.38 -7.59 0.65
CA SER A 104 5.44 -6.48 0.46
C SER A 104 6.13 -5.13 0.59
N LEU A 105 5.57 -4.14 -0.10
CA LEU A 105 6.07 -2.77 -0.21
C LEU A 105 4.97 -1.80 0.20
N LEU A 106 5.31 -0.85 1.08
CA LEU A 106 4.52 0.35 1.37
C LEU A 106 5.48 1.53 1.23
N ILE A 107 5.36 2.31 0.16
CA ILE A 107 6.30 3.39 -0.19
C ILE A 107 5.53 4.70 -0.20
N ALA A 108 6.04 5.71 0.49
CA ALA A 108 5.46 7.03 0.59
C ALA A 108 6.45 8.10 0.08
N ASP A 109 5.99 8.94 -0.85
CA ASP A 109 6.73 10.08 -1.41
C ASP A 109 8.13 9.76 -1.94
N GLY A 110 8.38 8.50 -2.29
CA GLY A 110 9.68 8.00 -2.74
C GLY A 110 10.81 8.15 -1.70
N ARG A 111 10.48 8.42 -0.43
CA ARG A 111 11.46 8.71 0.64
C ARG A 111 11.17 8.02 1.97
N HIS A 112 9.98 7.45 2.12
CA HIS A 112 9.61 6.59 3.24
C HIS A 112 9.23 5.22 2.68
N ALA A 113 9.63 4.15 3.35
CA ALA A 113 9.23 2.81 2.93
C ALA A 113 9.18 1.83 4.09
N LEU A 114 8.18 0.95 4.08
CA LEU A 114 8.13 -0.27 4.88
C LEU A 114 8.17 -1.46 3.93
N VAL A 115 9.26 -2.22 4.00
CA VAL A 115 9.53 -3.36 3.12
C VAL A 115 9.53 -4.62 3.96
N ARG A 116 8.51 -5.46 3.83
CA ARG A 116 8.42 -6.75 4.54
C ARG A 116 9.01 -7.84 3.67
N PHE A 117 9.95 -8.62 4.19
CA PHE A 117 10.72 -9.56 3.37
C PHE A 117 9.98 -10.85 3.02
N HIS A 118 8.99 -11.23 3.82
CA HIS A 118 8.23 -12.47 3.62
C HIS A 118 6.88 -12.36 4.32
N ARG A 119 5.79 -12.74 3.65
CA ARG A 119 4.40 -12.64 4.15
C ARG A 119 4.16 -13.35 5.48
N ASP A 120 4.83 -14.50 5.71
CA ASP A 120 4.70 -15.29 6.95
C ASP A 120 5.46 -14.70 8.15
N HIS A 121 6.23 -13.63 7.97
CA HIS A 121 7.06 -13.05 9.02
C HIS A 121 6.87 -11.54 9.11
N ALA A 122 6.93 -11.02 10.33
CA ALA A 122 6.89 -9.57 10.54
C ALA A 122 8.18 -8.86 10.09
N ARG A 123 9.24 -9.63 9.78
CA ARG A 123 10.57 -9.09 9.50
C ARG A 123 10.52 -8.11 8.34
N SER A 124 10.74 -6.84 8.66
CA SER A 124 10.61 -5.73 7.72
C SER A 124 11.74 -4.72 7.91
N ARG A 125 12.01 -3.93 6.88
CA ARG A 125 12.87 -2.75 6.95
C ARG A 125 12.00 -1.50 6.85
N LEU A 126 12.15 -0.60 7.81
CA LEU A 126 11.56 0.73 7.79
C LEU A 126 12.62 1.76 7.40
N ILE A 127 12.27 2.60 6.44
CA ILE A 127 13.09 3.69 5.90
C ILE A 127 12.29 4.97 6.05
N ILE A 128 12.88 6.01 6.64
CA ILE A 128 12.22 7.31 6.86
C ILE A 128 13.15 8.42 6.39
N ASP A 129 12.65 9.25 5.48
CA ASP A 129 13.31 10.44 4.93
C ASP A 129 14.66 10.13 4.26
N GLU A 130 14.74 8.98 3.58
CA GLU A 130 15.96 8.53 2.89
C GLU A 130 15.64 8.09 1.45
N SER A 131 15.43 9.09 0.58
CA SER A 131 15.08 8.86 -0.84
C SER A 131 16.04 7.92 -1.58
N GLN A 132 17.35 7.97 -1.30
CA GLN A 132 18.33 7.11 -1.96
C GLN A 132 18.14 5.64 -1.59
N GLU A 133 17.75 5.35 -0.35
CA GLU A 133 17.48 3.99 0.11
C GLU A 133 16.12 3.47 -0.41
N CYS A 134 15.17 4.37 -0.66
CA CYS A 134 13.86 4.03 -1.24
C CYS A 134 13.90 3.75 -2.75
N LYS A 135 14.81 4.37 -3.51
CA LYS A 135 14.95 4.22 -4.97
C LYS A 135 14.83 2.78 -5.49
N PRO A 136 15.57 1.77 -4.97
CA PRO A 136 15.44 0.40 -5.47
C PRO A 136 14.04 -0.20 -5.27
N TYR A 137 13.36 0.15 -4.16
CA TYR A 137 12.01 -0.35 -3.90
C TYR A 137 10.95 0.34 -4.75
N LEU A 138 11.13 1.64 -5.01
CA LEU A 138 10.26 2.39 -5.93
C LEU A 138 10.38 1.81 -7.35
N LYS A 139 11.60 1.60 -7.84
CA LYS A 139 11.83 0.96 -9.14
C LYS A 139 11.19 -0.43 -9.21
N ARG A 140 11.34 -1.24 -8.15
CA ARG A 140 10.70 -2.55 -8.08
C ARG A 140 9.17 -2.47 -8.11
N PHE A 141 8.59 -1.48 -7.43
CA PHE A 141 7.14 -1.24 -7.50
C PHE A 141 6.70 -0.84 -8.92
N GLU A 142 7.47 0.02 -9.60
CA GLU A 142 7.21 0.40 -10.99
C GLU A 142 7.30 -0.80 -11.94
N GLU A 143 8.26 -1.70 -11.74
CA GLU A 143 8.37 -2.97 -12.47
C GLU A 143 7.11 -3.84 -12.25
N ILE A 144 6.71 -4.05 -10.99
CA ILE A 144 5.48 -4.78 -10.64
C ILE A 144 4.24 -4.16 -11.29
N LEU A 145 4.12 -2.83 -11.23
CA LEU A 145 3.00 -2.10 -11.84
C LEU A 145 3.01 -2.21 -13.37
N GLY A 146 4.20 -2.24 -13.97
CA GLY A 146 4.41 -2.38 -15.41
C GLY A 146 3.98 -3.72 -15.98
N GLU A 147 3.90 -4.77 -15.15
CA GLU A 147 3.33 -6.08 -15.52
C GLU A 147 1.81 -6.02 -15.79
N GLY A 148 1.15 -4.93 -15.38
CA GLY A 148 -0.28 -4.70 -15.59
C GLY A 148 -1.15 -5.38 -14.55
N GLY A 149 -2.27 -5.96 -14.99
CA GLY A 149 -3.29 -6.56 -14.14
C GLY A 149 -4.67 -5.94 -14.28
N ASP A 150 -5.62 -6.44 -13.51
CA ASP A 150 -7.03 -6.06 -13.63
C ASP A 150 -7.41 -5.03 -12.56
N PRO A 151 -7.98 -3.86 -12.93
CA PRO A 151 -8.45 -2.91 -11.94
C PRO A 151 -9.61 -3.51 -11.12
N ILE A 152 -9.53 -3.40 -9.80
CA ILE A 152 -10.65 -3.71 -8.91
C ILE A 152 -11.64 -2.54 -9.00
N SER A 153 -12.90 -2.85 -9.26
CA SER A 153 -13.99 -1.88 -9.18
C SER A 153 -14.58 -1.85 -7.77
N ALA A 154 -15.01 -0.67 -7.32
CA ALA A 154 -15.78 -0.51 -6.09
C ALA A 154 -17.23 -1.06 -6.20
N ILE A 155 -17.64 -1.51 -7.38
CA ILE A 155 -18.95 -2.11 -7.62
C ILE A 155 -18.80 -3.63 -7.49
N THR A 156 -19.47 -4.23 -6.50
CA THR A 156 -19.70 -5.67 -6.49
C THR A 156 -20.52 -6.00 -7.73
N LEU A 157 -19.95 -6.71 -8.70
CA LEU A 157 -20.74 -7.35 -9.76
C LEU A 157 -21.55 -8.45 -9.09
N GLY A 158 -22.79 -8.10 -8.74
CA GLY A 158 -23.73 -8.97 -8.04
C GLY A 158 -25.12 -8.35 -8.04
N LEU A 159 -25.83 -8.51 -9.16
CA LEU A 159 -27.28 -8.60 -9.22
C LEU A 159 -27.64 -9.92 -9.91
#